data_AF-W4JXU6-F1
#
_entry.id   AF-W4JXU6-F1
#
_cell.length_a   1.000
_cell.length_b   1.000
_cell.length_c   1.000
_cell.angle_alpha   90.00
_cell.angle_beta   90.00
_cell.angle_gamma   90.00
#
_symmetry.space_group_name_H-M   'P 1'
#
loop_
_entity.id
_entity.type
_entity.pdbx_description
1 polymer ?
#
loop_
_entity_poly.entity_id
_entity_poly.type
_entity_poly.pdbx_seq_one_letter_code
_entity_poly.pdbx_strand_id
1 'polypeptide(L)'
;MTRVLTPYWSNGVQKLRLEPQPPPPPPRGTLPPAQNTAVHAIRCMAQLRSKDKDIEKYIYLSQLKHADENMFYRLCMANLSEFTPLIYTPTVGDACLQHSHIFRRPEGLYISIKDKGKIGQLLRNWPRIDDARISVVTDGSRILGLGDLGVNGMPISIGKLSLYVAGAGIRPASTVPICLDLGTNNQKFLDDPLYLGLRHKRVADDLMTEFMEEFMHEMSAVFPKLLVQFEDFSTEHAFQYLDAFRHRYPVFNDDIQGTGAVVLSGFFNAAKLSSAASGRPLSDHRILFLGAGSAGVGVAMQLMSFFKLQGLTEAEARNRIYLVDSQGLIFDARGPMAEHKKYFSRADYSGPPMTNLTDIIDHVRPTALVGLSTIKGAFTQEAVEMMATLNERPIIFPLSNPVRLSECEFQDAVEWSRGRVLFASGSPFPEIEYDGRMLYPGQGNNMYIFPGLGLGSILCNTSAVTDSMVEASSLGLADSLTEEERESDLLYPRLERIREISAFIATRVIRKAQAEGVDRQTDLRKLSDDDLLRHVVSKMWNP
;
A
#
# COMPACT_ATOMS: atom_id res chain seq x y z
N MET A 1 -4.33 41.90 -6.72
CA MET A 1 -4.09 40.44 -6.80
C MET A 1 -3.84 40.09 -8.25
N THR A 2 -2.65 39.58 -8.57
CA THR A 2 -2.36 39.02 -9.88
C THR A 2 -3.10 37.69 -10.01
N ARG A 3 -3.96 37.54 -11.02
CA ARG A 3 -4.63 36.27 -11.32
C ARG A 3 -3.76 35.50 -12.30
N VAL A 4 -3.20 34.37 -11.86
CA VAL A 4 -2.47 33.47 -12.76
C VAL A 4 -3.47 32.51 -13.38
N LEU A 5 -3.56 32.55 -14.71
CA LEU A 5 -4.40 31.66 -15.51
C LEU A 5 -3.50 30.69 -16.26
N THR A 6 -3.65 29.40 -16.00
CA THR A 6 -2.87 28.37 -16.68
C THR A 6 -3.71 27.76 -17.80
N PRO A 7 -3.24 27.84 -19.06
CA PRO A 7 -3.95 27.22 -20.17
C PRO A 7 -3.85 25.69 -20.06
N TYR A 8 -4.97 25.02 -20.28
CA TYR A 8 -5.03 23.56 -20.41
C TYR A 8 -5.94 23.18 -21.57
N TRP A 9 -5.69 22.02 -22.16
CA TRP A 9 -6.48 21.52 -23.29
C TRP A 9 -7.44 20.44 -22.80
N SER A 10 -8.68 20.49 -23.29
CA SER A 10 -9.70 19.47 -23.03
C SER A 10 -10.61 19.37 -24.25
N ASN A 11 -10.67 18.18 -24.84
CA ASN A 11 -11.45 17.88 -26.05
C ASN A 11 -11.12 18.84 -27.21
N GLY A 12 -9.84 19.15 -27.42
CA GLY A 12 -9.39 20.06 -28.48
C GLY A 12 -9.66 21.54 -28.22
N VAL A 13 -10.21 21.92 -27.06
CA VAL A 13 -10.46 23.32 -26.68
C VAL A 13 -9.49 23.76 -25.59
N GLN A 14 -8.82 24.89 -25.80
CA GLN A 14 -8.01 25.53 -24.77
C GLN A 14 -8.90 26.24 -23.75
N LYS A 15 -8.75 25.88 -22.49
CA LYS A 15 -9.46 26.45 -21.34
C LYS A 15 -8.45 27.10 -20.40
N LEU A 16 -8.91 28.06 -19.60
CA LEU A 16 -8.09 28.74 -18.59
C LEU A 16 -8.53 28.27 -17.22
N ARG A 17 -7.58 27.78 -16.40
CA ARG A 17 -7.82 27.47 -14.99
C ARG A 17 -7.16 28.54 -14.14
N LEU A 18 -7.90 29.10 -13.18
CA LEU A 18 -7.31 29.95 -12.16
C LEU A 18 -6.43 29.08 -11.26
N GLU A 19 -5.15 29.41 -11.15
CA GLU A 19 -4.29 28.72 -10.21
C GLU A 19 -4.62 29.14 -8.78
N PRO A 20 -4.71 28.18 -7.84
CA PRO A 20 -4.81 28.50 -6.42
C PRO A 20 -3.63 29.40 -6.04
N GLN A 21 -3.93 30.62 -5.61
CA GLN A 21 -2.90 31.51 -5.07
C GLN A 21 -2.66 31.11 -3.61
N PRO A 22 -1.41 31.12 -3.13
CA PRO A 22 -1.15 30.96 -1.70
C PRO A 22 -1.95 32.03 -0.94
N PRO A 23 -2.48 31.71 0.25
CA PRO A 23 -3.19 32.69 1.05
C PRO A 23 -2.28 33.92 1.25
N PRO A 24 -2.82 35.15 1.13
CA PRO A 24 -2.01 36.35 1.33
C PRO A 24 -1.39 36.31 2.74
N PRO A 25 -0.16 36.82 2.91
CA PRO A 25 0.43 36.89 4.23
C PRO A 25 -0.50 37.66 5.17
N PRO A 26 -0.60 37.28 6.45
CA PRO A 26 -1.43 37.99 7.40
C PRO A 26 -1.10 39.49 7.41
N PRO A 27 -2.11 40.36 7.60
CA PRO A 27 -1.90 41.81 7.60
C PRO A 27 -0.80 42.24 8.58
N ARG A 28 -0.04 43.29 8.24
CA ARG A 28 0.96 43.86 9.15
C ARG A 28 0.32 44.18 10.51
N GLY A 29 0.98 43.76 11.59
CA GLY A 29 0.46 43.89 12.96
C GLY A 29 -0.29 42.64 13.47
N THR A 30 -0.58 41.66 12.60
CA THR A 30 -1.21 40.38 13.00
C THR A 30 -0.21 39.23 13.17
N LEU A 31 1.08 39.48 12.91
CA LEU A 31 2.17 38.53 13.12
C LEU A 31 3.32 39.16 13.92
N PRO A 32 4.04 38.37 14.75
CA PRO A 32 5.29 38.82 15.35
C PRO A 32 6.31 39.26 14.27
N PRO A 33 7.06 40.34 14.48
CA PRO A 33 7.88 40.97 13.44
C PRO A 33 9.06 40.11 12.96
N ALA A 34 9.54 39.17 13.77
CA ALA A 34 10.62 38.25 13.44
C ALA A 34 10.14 36.89 12.88
N GLN A 35 8.82 36.69 12.77
CA GLN A 35 8.26 35.42 12.31
C GLN A 35 8.40 35.30 10.78
N ASN A 36 9.01 34.20 10.32
CA ASN A 36 9.05 33.82 8.92
C ASN A 36 8.95 32.29 8.78
N THR A 37 8.81 31.80 7.54
CA THR A 37 8.62 30.38 7.23
C THR A 37 9.79 29.49 7.70
N ALA A 38 11.04 29.94 7.53
CA ALA A 38 12.21 29.15 7.93
C ALA A 38 12.30 28.98 9.46
N VAL A 39 12.10 30.08 10.21
CA VAL A 39 12.04 30.04 11.68
C VAL A 39 10.83 29.23 12.15
N HIS A 40 9.70 29.30 11.44
CA HIS A 40 8.54 28.48 11.76
C HIS A 40 8.81 26.99 11.63
N ALA A 41 9.50 26.58 10.55
CA ALA A 41 9.88 25.18 10.33
C ALA A 41 10.76 24.65 11.47
N ILE A 42 11.76 25.43 11.91
CA ILE A 42 12.60 25.09 13.07
C ILE A 42 11.75 24.93 14.32
N ARG A 43 10.82 25.86 14.57
CA ARG A 43 9.90 25.80 15.73
C ARG A 43 9.05 24.54 15.69
N CYS A 44 8.51 24.18 14.52
CA CYS A 44 7.67 23.01 14.38
C CYS A 44 8.46 21.71 14.63
N MET A 45 9.66 21.60 14.07
CA MET A 45 10.54 20.45 14.34
C MET A 45 10.95 20.37 15.82
N ALA A 46 11.23 21.49 16.47
CA ALA A 46 11.54 21.52 17.89
C ALA A 46 10.34 21.05 18.75
N GLN A 47 9.12 21.46 18.41
CA GLN A 47 7.90 21.02 19.10
C GLN A 47 7.59 19.54 18.86
N LEU A 48 7.84 19.04 17.64
CA LEU A 48 7.70 17.62 17.32
C LEU A 48 8.67 16.78 18.14
N ARG A 49 9.97 17.14 18.13
CA ARG A 49 11.04 16.42 18.81
C ARG A 49 11.02 16.58 20.33
N SER A 50 10.26 17.54 20.86
CA SER A 50 10.02 17.66 22.30
C SER A 50 8.94 16.71 22.83
N LYS A 51 8.35 15.85 21.98
CA LYS A 51 7.37 14.84 22.40
C LYS A 51 8.06 13.50 22.59
N ASP A 52 7.77 12.85 23.71
CA ASP A 52 8.44 11.61 24.09
C ASP A 52 7.82 10.40 23.39
N LYS A 53 6.49 10.41 23.19
CA LYS A 53 5.75 9.29 22.61
C LYS A 53 5.33 9.57 21.17
N ASP A 54 5.39 8.56 20.32
CA ASP A 54 5.03 8.71 18.91
C ASP A 54 3.55 9.08 18.71
N ILE A 55 2.65 8.61 19.56
CA ILE A 55 1.25 9.05 19.53
C ILE A 55 1.08 10.56 19.82
N GLU A 56 1.92 11.14 20.68
CA GLU A 56 1.89 12.59 20.93
C GLU A 56 2.43 13.38 19.75
N LYS A 57 3.45 12.84 19.08
CA LYS A 57 3.95 13.37 17.80
C LYS A 57 2.87 13.31 16.72
N TYR A 58 2.14 12.20 16.60
CA TYR A 58 1.00 12.07 15.68
C TYR A 58 -0.07 13.13 15.96
N ILE A 59 -0.48 13.29 17.22
CA ILE A 59 -1.49 14.28 17.64
C ILE A 59 -1.01 15.71 17.30
N TYR A 60 0.26 16.00 17.49
CA TYR A 60 0.87 17.29 17.10
C TYR A 60 0.84 17.48 15.58
N LEU A 61 1.27 16.48 14.81
CA LEU A 61 1.31 16.53 13.35
C LEU A 61 -0.09 16.68 12.73
N SER A 62 -1.10 15.99 13.27
CA SER A 62 -2.50 16.14 12.85
C SER A 62 -3.00 17.58 13.05
N GLN A 63 -2.65 18.20 14.18
CA GLN A 63 -2.97 19.61 14.44
C GLN A 63 -2.20 20.57 13.53
N LEU A 64 -0.91 20.31 13.30
CA LEU A 64 -0.10 21.12 12.40
C LEU A 64 -0.69 21.10 10.99
N LYS A 65 -1.08 19.93 10.49
CA LYS A 65 -1.73 19.80 9.17
C LYS A 65 -3.02 20.63 9.07
N HIS A 66 -3.82 20.67 10.13
CA HIS A 66 -5.04 21.49 10.17
C HIS A 66 -4.76 22.99 10.28
N ALA A 67 -3.68 23.37 10.97
CA ALA A 67 -3.33 24.78 11.20
C ALA A 67 -2.57 25.39 10.02
N ASP A 68 -1.69 24.62 9.39
CA ASP A 68 -0.83 25.02 8.28
C ASP A 68 -0.46 23.77 7.43
N GLU A 69 -1.35 23.43 6.49
CA GLU A 69 -1.22 22.28 5.59
C GLU A 69 0.09 22.31 4.79
N ASN A 70 0.50 23.50 4.32
CA ASN A 70 1.74 23.67 3.57
C ASN A 70 2.97 23.40 4.45
N MET A 71 3.01 23.95 5.67
CA MET A 71 4.11 23.67 6.60
C MET A 71 4.20 22.18 6.96
N PHE A 72 3.06 21.53 7.21
CA PHE A 72 3.03 20.09 7.47
C PHE A 72 3.68 19.28 6.33
N TYR A 73 3.23 19.49 5.08
CA TYR A 73 3.78 18.74 3.95
C TYR A 73 5.21 19.14 3.60
N ARG A 74 5.60 20.41 3.82
CA ARG A 74 6.99 20.86 3.66
C ARG A 74 7.93 20.11 4.61
N LEU A 75 7.56 19.99 5.88
CA LEU A 75 8.36 19.25 6.86
C LEU A 75 8.35 17.76 6.58
N CYS A 76 7.20 17.20 6.21
CA CYS A 76 7.07 15.79 5.84
C CYS A 76 8.00 15.42 4.67
N MET A 77 7.99 16.22 3.60
CA MET A 77 8.84 15.98 2.43
C MET A 77 10.33 16.14 2.74
N ALA A 78 10.70 17.07 3.63
CA ALA A 78 12.09 17.28 4.02
C ALA A 78 12.63 16.23 5.00
N ASN A 79 11.76 15.46 5.67
CA ASN A 79 12.13 14.52 6.73
C ASN A 79 11.32 13.21 6.61
N LEU A 80 11.19 12.66 5.40
CA LEU A 80 10.31 11.52 5.12
C LEU A 80 10.54 10.33 6.04
N SER A 81 11.80 9.98 6.32
CA SER A 81 12.15 8.83 7.16
C SER A 81 11.78 9.04 8.63
N GLU A 82 11.76 10.28 9.14
CA GLU A 82 11.27 10.62 10.49
C GLU A 82 9.73 10.73 10.53
N PHE A 83 9.11 11.24 9.47
CA PHE A 83 7.66 11.51 9.44
C PHE A 83 6.81 10.29 9.09
N THR A 84 7.28 9.43 8.18
CA THR A 84 6.51 8.30 7.66
C THR A 84 6.08 7.34 8.79
N PRO A 85 6.96 6.92 9.73
CA PRO A 85 6.55 6.07 10.84
C PRO A 85 5.54 6.73 11.80
N LEU A 86 5.44 8.06 11.79
CA LEU A 86 4.54 8.83 12.65
C LEU A 86 3.16 9.01 12.02
N ILE A 87 3.08 9.31 10.72
CA ILE A 87 1.80 9.55 10.01
C ILE A 87 1.23 8.28 9.35
N TYR A 88 2.00 7.19 9.37
CA TYR A 88 1.66 5.89 8.83
C TYR A 88 2.08 4.78 9.81
N THR A 89 2.26 3.53 9.34
CA THR A 89 2.65 2.41 10.22
C THR A 89 4.04 2.65 10.82
N PRO A 90 4.25 2.38 12.13
CA PRO A 90 3.31 1.74 13.06
C PRO A 90 2.35 2.71 13.79
N THR A 91 2.70 4.00 13.94
CA THR A 91 1.99 4.94 14.83
C THR A 91 0.52 5.17 14.45
N VAL A 92 0.19 5.08 13.16
CA VAL A 92 -1.22 5.20 12.71
C VAL A 92 -2.11 4.11 13.31
N GLY A 93 -1.56 2.93 13.62
CA GLY A 93 -2.28 1.87 14.32
C GLY A 93 -2.67 2.28 15.74
N ASP A 94 -1.74 2.91 16.47
CA ASP A 94 -2.01 3.48 17.80
C ASP A 94 -3.02 4.62 17.74
N ALA A 95 -2.95 5.45 16.69
CA ALA A 95 -3.92 6.49 16.42
C ALA A 95 -5.31 5.93 16.15
N CYS A 96 -5.43 4.79 15.44
CA CYS A 96 -6.71 4.11 15.25
C CYS A 96 -7.24 3.57 16.58
N LEU A 97 -6.44 2.85 17.36
CA LEU A 97 -6.85 2.30 18.66
C LEU A 97 -7.38 3.38 19.62
N GLN A 98 -6.88 4.61 19.49
CA GLN A 98 -7.21 5.74 20.34
C GLN A 98 -8.07 6.80 19.64
N HIS A 99 -8.53 6.58 18.40
CA HIS A 99 -9.08 7.64 17.54
C HIS A 99 -10.21 8.43 18.22
N SER A 100 -11.17 7.72 18.80
CA SER A 100 -12.28 8.29 19.57
C SER A 100 -11.84 9.18 20.74
N HIS A 101 -10.71 8.86 21.39
CA HIS A 101 -10.19 9.60 22.54
C HIS A 101 -9.32 10.79 22.15
N ILE A 102 -8.66 10.73 20.98
CA ILE A 102 -7.76 11.78 20.49
C ILE A 102 -8.43 12.71 19.47
N PHE A 103 -9.71 12.46 19.13
CA PHE A 103 -10.46 13.23 18.16
C PHE A 103 -10.55 14.71 18.55
N ARG A 104 -10.33 15.60 17.57
CA ARG A 104 -10.39 17.06 17.76
C ARG A 104 -11.20 17.75 16.70
N ARG A 105 -10.97 17.39 15.43
CA ARG A 105 -11.64 17.94 14.27
C ARG A 105 -11.89 16.84 13.25
N PRO A 106 -13.01 16.89 12.51
CA PRO A 106 -13.26 15.95 11.43
C PRO A 106 -12.32 16.24 10.25
N GLU A 107 -11.75 15.20 9.65
CA GLU A 107 -10.87 15.31 8.47
C GLU A 107 -11.37 14.52 7.25
N GLY A 108 -12.62 14.04 7.26
CA GLY A 108 -13.18 13.20 6.20
C GLY A 108 -14.70 13.10 6.22
N LEU A 109 -15.24 12.25 5.34
CA LEU A 109 -16.66 11.90 5.33
C LEU A 109 -16.90 10.63 6.15
N TYR A 110 -17.94 10.67 6.98
CA TYR A 110 -18.43 9.51 7.71
C TYR A 110 -19.83 9.21 7.18
N ILE A 111 -20.03 8.02 6.64
CA ILE A 111 -21.30 7.61 6.02
C ILE A 111 -21.73 6.34 6.71
N SER A 112 -22.86 6.39 7.40
CA SER A 112 -23.33 5.27 8.21
C SER A 112 -24.40 4.46 7.49
N ILE A 113 -24.66 3.24 7.98
CA ILE A 113 -25.77 2.44 7.46
C ILE A 113 -27.14 3.14 7.58
N LYS A 114 -27.28 4.10 8.51
CA LYS A 114 -28.51 4.91 8.65
C LYS A 114 -28.73 5.88 7.50
N ASP A 115 -27.70 6.11 6.69
CA ASP A 115 -27.72 7.02 5.56
C ASP A 115 -28.05 6.32 4.23
N LYS A 116 -28.27 5.00 4.25
CA LYS A 116 -28.78 4.23 3.10
C LYS A 116 -30.05 4.88 2.54
N GLY A 117 -30.11 5.06 1.23
CA GLY A 117 -31.12 5.81 0.48
C GLY A 117 -30.86 7.31 0.37
N LYS A 118 -29.80 7.83 1.03
CA LYS A 118 -29.44 9.26 1.06
C LYS A 118 -27.94 9.50 0.88
N ILE A 119 -27.15 8.48 0.54
CA ILE A 119 -25.68 8.58 0.50
C ILE A 119 -25.22 9.73 -0.40
N GLY A 120 -25.82 9.89 -1.59
CA GLY A 120 -25.51 10.98 -2.50
C GLY A 120 -25.66 12.38 -1.90
N GLN A 121 -26.62 12.58 -0.99
CA GLN A 121 -26.81 13.87 -0.31
C GLN A 121 -25.65 14.16 0.64
N LEU A 122 -25.16 13.15 1.36
CA LEU A 122 -24.03 13.29 2.26
C LEU A 122 -22.72 13.55 1.51
N LEU A 123 -22.49 12.82 0.41
CA LEU A 123 -21.32 13.03 -0.45
C LEU A 123 -21.25 14.48 -0.96
N ARG A 124 -22.40 15.07 -1.28
CA ARG A 124 -22.51 16.47 -1.73
C ARG A 124 -22.20 17.52 -0.67
N ASN A 125 -22.03 17.13 0.61
CA ASN A 125 -21.55 18.03 1.65
C ASN A 125 -20.03 18.27 1.58
N TRP A 126 -19.29 17.51 0.77
CA TRP A 126 -17.85 17.72 0.63
C TRP A 126 -17.55 19.12 0.06
N PRO A 127 -16.70 19.94 0.70
CA PRO A 127 -16.54 21.34 0.30
C PRO A 127 -15.75 21.53 -1.00
N ARG A 128 -15.03 20.50 -1.47
CA ARG A 128 -14.11 20.58 -2.62
C ARG A 128 -14.42 19.52 -3.70
N ILE A 129 -15.70 19.31 -4.00
CA ILE A 129 -16.16 18.26 -4.94
C ILE A 129 -15.45 18.34 -6.30
N ASP A 130 -15.33 19.53 -6.88
CA ASP A 130 -14.74 19.71 -8.22
C ASP A 130 -13.23 19.38 -8.27
N ASP A 131 -12.54 19.47 -7.14
CA ASP A 131 -11.12 19.20 -7.01
C ASP A 131 -10.83 17.75 -6.63
N ALA A 132 -11.81 17.00 -6.10
CA ALA A 132 -11.66 15.62 -5.66
C ALA A 132 -11.19 14.69 -6.81
N ARG A 133 -10.08 13.98 -6.59
CA ARG A 133 -9.48 13.04 -7.56
C ARG A 133 -9.21 11.67 -6.96
N ILE A 134 -9.11 11.56 -5.65
CA ILE A 134 -8.86 10.28 -4.99
C ILE A 134 -9.57 10.18 -3.65
N SER A 135 -10.14 9.02 -3.39
CA SER A 135 -10.66 8.65 -2.09
C SER A 135 -10.01 7.36 -1.61
N VAL A 136 -9.66 7.32 -0.33
CA VAL A 136 -9.34 6.09 0.38
C VAL A 136 -10.51 5.80 1.31
N VAL A 137 -11.17 4.67 1.07
CA VAL A 137 -12.41 4.26 1.73
C VAL A 137 -12.12 3.04 2.59
N THR A 138 -12.57 3.07 3.84
CA THR A 138 -12.51 1.94 4.76
C THR A 138 -13.84 1.77 5.51
N ASP A 139 -14.20 0.56 5.90
CA ASP A 139 -15.27 0.30 6.87
C ASP A 139 -14.74 -0.04 8.28
N GLY A 140 -13.41 -0.02 8.44
CA GLY A 140 -12.72 -0.31 9.68
C GLY A 140 -12.86 -1.74 10.20
N SER A 141 -13.29 -2.69 9.38
CA SER A 141 -13.51 -4.08 9.81
C SER A 141 -12.22 -4.89 9.96
N ARG A 142 -11.13 -4.46 9.32
CA ARG A 142 -9.83 -5.12 9.41
C ARG A 142 -8.70 -4.11 9.34
N ILE A 143 -8.60 -3.24 10.34
CA ILE A 143 -7.52 -2.24 10.39
C ILE A 143 -6.19 -2.92 10.64
N LEU A 144 -5.30 -2.95 9.64
CA LEU A 144 -3.99 -3.60 9.71
C LEU A 144 -4.11 -5.04 10.30
N GLY A 145 -3.24 -5.38 11.26
CA GLY A 145 -3.35 -6.58 12.09
C GLY A 145 -4.10 -6.37 13.42
N LEU A 146 -4.87 -5.29 13.56
CA LEU A 146 -5.56 -4.89 14.80
C LEU A 146 -7.03 -5.31 14.86
N GLY A 147 -7.60 -5.74 13.72
CA GLY A 147 -8.96 -6.26 13.62
C GLY A 147 -10.02 -5.16 13.46
N ASP A 148 -11.22 -5.42 13.93
CA ASP A 148 -12.38 -4.52 13.79
C ASP A 148 -12.27 -3.32 14.74
N LEU A 149 -12.05 -2.13 14.17
CA LEU A 149 -12.05 -0.86 14.88
C LEU A 149 -13.25 0.04 14.50
N GLY A 150 -14.06 -0.36 13.51
CA GLY A 150 -15.17 0.44 12.97
C GLY A 150 -14.72 1.86 12.61
N VAL A 151 -15.46 2.88 13.04
CA VAL A 151 -15.13 4.30 12.74
C VAL A 151 -13.75 4.75 13.21
N ASN A 152 -13.18 4.08 14.21
CA ASN A 152 -11.81 4.35 14.65
C ASN A 152 -10.76 4.00 13.57
N GLY A 153 -11.15 3.38 12.46
CA GLY A 153 -10.32 3.12 11.30
C GLY A 153 -10.04 4.32 10.38
N MET A 154 -10.79 5.42 10.51
CA MET A 154 -10.62 6.63 9.69
C MET A 154 -9.16 7.15 9.57
N PRO A 155 -8.30 7.10 10.62
CA PRO A 155 -6.90 7.51 10.50
C PRO A 155 -6.11 6.80 9.39
N ILE A 156 -6.48 5.59 9.00
CA ILE A 156 -5.85 4.89 7.87
C ILE A 156 -6.09 5.63 6.56
N SER A 157 -7.36 5.93 6.25
CA SER A 157 -7.71 6.69 5.03
C SER A 157 -7.00 8.04 5.01
N ILE A 158 -6.94 8.73 6.15
CA ILE A 158 -6.22 10.01 6.29
C ILE A 158 -4.71 9.84 6.07
N GLY A 159 -4.10 8.82 6.66
CA GLY A 159 -2.67 8.54 6.56
C GLY A 159 -2.25 8.20 5.13
N LYS A 160 -2.97 7.30 4.47
CA LYS A 160 -2.74 6.93 3.06
C LYS A 160 -2.84 8.13 2.14
N LEU A 161 -3.86 8.98 2.31
CA LEU A 161 -3.99 10.21 1.54
C LEU A 161 -2.89 11.23 1.84
N SER A 162 -2.37 11.26 3.07
CA SER A 162 -1.20 12.08 3.39
C SER A 162 0.05 11.59 2.64
N LEU A 163 0.21 10.28 2.45
CA LEU A 163 1.27 9.69 1.63
C LEU A 163 1.05 9.89 0.13
N TYR A 164 -0.18 9.96 -0.36
CA TYR A 164 -0.46 10.39 -1.73
C TYR A 164 0.03 11.81 -2.01
N VAL A 165 -0.16 12.72 -1.06
CA VAL A 165 0.32 14.10 -1.18
C VAL A 165 1.84 14.15 -1.09
N ALA A 166 2.42 13.61 -0.01
CA ALA A 166 3.86 13.68 0.23
C ALA A 166 4.66 12.88 -0.82
N GLY A 167 4.21 11.66 -1.11
CA GLY A 167 4.89 10.69 -1.97
C GLY A 167 4.63 10.86 -3.46
N ALA A 168 3.42 11.26 -3.87
CA ALA A 168 3.08 11.40 -5.29
C ALA A 168 2.74 12.84 -5.71
N GLY A 169 2.76 13.81 -4.81
CA GLY A 169 2.41 15.19 -5.15
C GLY A 169 0.96 15.35 -5.61
N ILE A 170 0.05 14.48 -5.15
CA ILE A 170 -1.38 14.78 -5.28
C ILE A 170 -1.67 16.06 -4.49
N ARG A 171 -2.45 16.98 -5.05
CA ARG A 171 -2.83 18.20 -4.31
C ARG A 171 -3.67 17.82 -3.09
N PRO A 172 -3.40 18.36 -1.89
CA PRO A 172 -4.19 18.06 -0.69
C PRO A 172 -5.69 18.27 -0.90
N ALA A 173 -6.08 19.34 -1.61
CA ALA A 173 -7.47 19.63 -1.98
C ALA A 173 -8.19 18.55 -2.81
N SER A 174 -7.46 17.58 -3.37
CA SER A 174 -8.03 16.54 -4.23
C SER A 174 -8.26 15.21 -3.51
N THR A 175 -7.94 15.13 -2.23
CA THR A 175 -8.08 13.92 -1.42
C THR A 175 -9.42 13.92 -0.67
N VAL A 176 -10.05 12.75 -0.54
CA VAL A 176 -11.33 12.58 0.16
C VAL A 176 -11.26 11.31 1.03
N PRO A 177 -10.87 11.39 2.31
CA PRO A 177 -10.92 10.23 3.20
C PRO A 177 -12.38 9.92 3.56
N ILE A 178 -12.76 8.64 3.48
CA ILE A 178 -14.12 8.19 3.78
C ILE A 178 -14.07 6.99 4.73
N CYS A 179 -14.90 7.02 5.76
CA CYS A 179 -15.16 5.87 6.62
C CYS A 179 -16.65 5.48 6.54
N LEU A 180 -16.91 4.21 6.26
CA LEU A 180 -18.24 3.62 6.18
C LEU A 180 -18.58 2.97 7.51
N ASP A 181 -19.53 3.55 8.24
CA ASP A 181 -19.96 3.05 9.55
C ASP A 181 -21.12 2.06 9.42
N LEU A 182 -20.77 0.78 9.29
CA LEU A 182 -21.71 -0.33 9.22
C LEU A 182 -21.93 -1.01 10.58
N GLY A 183 -21.48 -0.37 11.67
CA GLY A 183 -21.37 -0.93 13.02
C GLY A 183 -19.97 -1.54 13.30
N THR A 184 -19.77 -2.07 14.50
CA THR A 184 -18.55 -2.77 14.90
C THR A 184 -18.83 -3.98 15.76
N ASN A 185 -18.12 -5.07 15.53
CA ASN A 185 -18.20 -6.28 16.35
C ASN A 185 -17.36 -6.20 17.62
N ASN A 186 -16.56 -5.16 17.78
CA ASN A 186 -15.66 -4.96 18.90
C ASN A 186 -16.40 -4.47 20.16
N GLN A 187 -16.55 -5.36 21.14
CA GLN A 187 -17.32 -5.06 22.35
C GLN A 187 -16.75 -3.88 23.15
N LYS A 188 -15.42 -3.71 23.18
CA LYS A 188 -14.78 -2.58 23.86
C LYS A 188 -15.31 -1.24 23.34
N PHE A 189 -15.50 -1.11 22.03
CA PHE A 189 -15.98 0.15 21.43
C PHE A 189 -17.49 0.33 21.55
N LEU A 190 -18.27 -0.75 21.58
CA LEU A 190 -19.70 -0.67 21.89
C LEU A 190 -19.95 -0.14 23.29
N ASP A 191 -19.10 -0.52 24.25
CA ASP A 191 -19.19 -0.11 25.66
C ASP A 191 -18.48 1.22 25.94
N ASP A 192 -17.66 1.73 25.00
CA ASP A 192 -16.89 2.97 25.18
C ASP A 192 -17.79 4.21 24.98
N PRO A 193 -17.97 5.06 26.01
CA PRO A 193 -18.78 6.27 25.91
C PRO A 193 -18.18 7.32 24.98
N LEU A 194 -16.88 7.23 24.64
CA LEU A 194 -16.21 8.13 23.71
C LEU A 194 -16.23 7.62 22.28
N TYR A 195 -16.67 6.38 22.04
CA TYR A 195 -16.74 5.84 20.68
C TYR A 195 -17.55 6.74 19.74
N LEU A 196 -16.94 7.11 18.61
CA LEU A 196 -17.52 8.02 17.62
C LEU A 196 -18.52 7.34 16.68
N GLY A 197 -18.44 6.02 16.52
CA GLY A 197 -19.29 5.25 15.61
C GLY A 197 -20.62 4.78 16.21
N LEU A 198 -21.41 4.11 15.38
CA LEU A 198 -22.67 3.50 15.78
C LEU A 198 -22.42 2.35 16.77
N ARG A 199 -23.08 2.42 17.93
CA ARG A 199 -23.00 1.40 19.00
C ARG A 199 -23.93 0.22 18.73
N HIS A 200 -23.74 -0.46 17.60
CA HIS A 200 -24.34 -1.76 17.31
C HIS A 200 -23.35 -2.67 16.57
N LYS A 201 -23.62 -3.97 16.63
CA LYS A 201 -22.86 -4.97 15.85
C LYS A 201 -22.99 -4.69 14.35
N ARG A 202 -22.00 -5.13 13.59
CA ARG A 202 -22.03 -5.01 12.13
C ARG A 202 -23.33 -5.58 11.56
N VAL A 203 -23.93 -4.88 10.60
CA VAL A 203 -25.17 -5.33 9.96
C VAL A 203 -24.96 -6.58 9.12
N ALA A 204 -26.04 -7.23 8.67
CA ALA A 204 -25.94 -8.43 7.84
C ALA A 204 -25.29 -8.15 6.47
N ASP A 205 -24.63 -9.15 5.90
CA ASP A 205 -23.82 -9.04 4.68
C ASP A 205 -24.62 -8.61 3.44
N ASP A 206 -25.88 -9.07 3.33
CA ASP A 206 -26.80 -8.66 2.27
C ASP A 206 -27.07 -7.15 2.32
N LEU A 207 -27.33 -6.62 3.52
CA LEU A 207 -27.54 -5.19 3.72
C LEU A 207 -26.26 -4.37 3.50
N MET A 208 -25.09 -4.91 3.88
CA MET A 208 -23.80 -4.27 3.56
C MET A 208 -23.57 -4.20 2.04
N THR A 209 -23.89 -5.28 1.33
CA THR A 209 -23.76 -5.36 -0.12
C THR A 209 -24.68 -4.35 -0.81
N GLU A 210 -25.95 -4.26 -0.40
CA GLU A 210 -26.88 -3.25 -0.91
C GLU A 210 -26.40 -1.81 -0.64
N PHE A 211 -25.84 -1.56 0.55
CA PHE A 211 -25.26 -0.26 0.89
C PHE A 211 -24.06 0.07 0.00
N MET A 212 -23.16 -0.89 -0.26
CA MET A 212 -22.00 -0.69 -1.10
C MET A 212 -22.36 -0.43 -2.57
N GLU A 213 -23.40 -1.08 -3.09
CA GLU A 213 -23.94 -0.79 -4.43
C GLU A 213 -24.44 0.66 -4.53
N GLU A 214 -25.23 1.14 -3.57
CA GLU A 214 -25.65 2.55 -3.51
C GLU A 214 -24.44 3.48 -3.38
N PHE A 215 -23.51 3.17 -2.48
CA PHE A 215 -22.33 3.99 -2.23
C PHE A 215 -21.49 4.15 -3.50
N MET A 216 -21.16 3.06 -4.19
CA MET A 216 -20.34 3.12 -5.40
C MET A 216 -21.06 3.83 -6.55
N HIS A 217 -22.38 3.62 -6.67
CA HIS A 217 -23.20 4.36 -7.63
C HIS A 217 -23.16 5.88 -7.36
N GLU A 218 -23.47 6.31 -6.15
CA GLU A 218 -23.51 7.72 -5.76
C GLU A 218 -22.11 8.36 -5.81
N MET A 219 -21.05 7.64 -5.44
CA MET A 219 -19.66 8.10 -5.60
C MET A 219 -19.35 8.42 -7.06
N SER A 220 -19.74 7.56 -8.00
CA SER A 220 -19.52 7.79 -9.43
C SER A 220 -20.31 8.99 -9.97
N ALA A 221 -21.51 9.23 -9.44
CA ALA A 221 -22.36 10.34 -9.84
C ALA A 221 -21.86 11.69 -9.28
N VAL A 222 -21.50 11.72 -8.00
CA VAL A 222 -21.04 12.94 -7.31
C VAL A 222 -19.59 13.28 -7.67
N PHE A 223 -18.72 12.27 -7.84
CA PHE A 223 -17.30 12.43 -8.12
C PHE A 223 -16.87 11.69 -9.40
N PRO A 224 -17.29 12.13 -10.59
CA PRO A 224 -17.10 11.40 -11.85
C PRO A 224 -15.64 11.21 -12.32
N LYS A 225 -14.68 11.88 -11.65
CA LYS A 225 -13.24 11.83 -11.96
C LYS A 225 -12.41 11.24 -10.83
N LEU A 226 -13.05 10.70 -9.81
CA LEU A 226 -12.39 10.24 -8.60
C LEU A 226 -12.02 8.76 -8.73
N LEU A 227 -10.77 8.47 -8.41
CA LEU A 227 -10.26 7.12 -8.18
C LEU A 227 -10.64 6.67 -6.77
N VAL A 228 -11.19 5.48 -6.63
CA VAL A 228 -11.51 4.88 -5.33
C VAL A 228 -10.44 3.85 -4.96
N GLN A 229 -9.88 3.97 -3.77
CA GLN A 229 -9.04 2.94 -3.15
C GLN A 229 -9.82 2.34 -1.98
N PHE A 230 -10.06 1.04 -2.01
CA PHE A 230 -10.53 0.29 -0.85
C PHE A 230 -9.36 -0.08 0.05
N GLU A 231 -9.58 0.04 1.36
CA GLU A 231 -8.57 -0.15 2.38
C GLU A 231 -9.16 -0.78 3.65
N ASP A 232 -8.47 -1.76 4.22
CA ASP A 232 -8.74 -2.35 5.52
C ASP A 232 -10.19 -2.87 5.72
N PHE A 233 -10.76 -3.40 4.63
CA PHE A 233 -11.99 -4.20 4.68
C PHE A 233 -11.69 -5.62 5.16
N SER A 234 -12.70 -6.28 5.74
CA SER A 234 -12.68 -7.70 6.05
C SER A 234 -12.29 -8.47 4.79
N THR A 235 -11.52 -9.54 4.94
CA THR A 235 -10.95 -10.20 3.75
C THR A 235 -12.03 -10.63 2.75
N GLU A 236 -13.11 -11.21 3.25
CA GLU A 236 -14.21 -11.71 2.41
C GLU A 236 -14.85 -10.55 1.64
N HIS A 237 -15.16 -9.44 2.32
CA HIS A 237 -15.73 -8.25 1.69
C HIS A 237 -14.74 -7.55 0.75
N ALA A 238 -13.45 -7.51 1.07
CA ALA A 238 -12.43 -6.90 0.22
C ALA A 238 -12.37 -7.58 -1.15
N PHE A 239 -12.36 -8.92 -1.20
CA PHE A 239 -12.42 -9.67 -2.45
C PHE A 239 -13.77 -9.52 -3.16
N GLN A 240 -14.88 -9.65 -2.42
CA GLN A 240 -16.23 -9.53 -2.97
C GLN A 240 -16.44 -8.16 -3.64
N TYR A 241 -16.10 -7.07 -2.96
CA TYR A 241 -16.29 -5.72 -3.49
C TYR A 241 -15.31 -5.39 -4.61
N LEU A 242 -14.05 -5.85 -4.53
CA LEU A 242 -13.12 -5.67 -5.63
C LEU A 242 -13.65 -6.34 -6.91
N ASP A 243 -14.07 -7.61 -6.82
CA ASP A 243 -14.62 -8.36 -7.96
C ASP A 243 -15.88 -7.69 -8.53
N ALA A 244 -16.80 -7.27 -7.65
CA ALA A 244 -18.05 -6.64 -8.04
C ALA A 244 -17.87 -5.28 -8.75
N PHE A 245 -16.87 -4.49 -8.39
CA PHE A 245 -16.78 -3.08 -8.79
C PHE A 245 -15.64 -2.74 -9.76
N ARG A 246 -14.56 -3.52 -9.81
CA ARG A 246 -13.35 -3.21 -10.61
C ARG A 246 -13.58 -3.03 -12.12
N HIS A 247 -14.63 -3.64 -12.66
CA HIS A 247 -14.99 -3.53 -14.09
C HIS A 247 -16.05 -2.45 -14.37
N ARG A 248 -16.64 -1.87 -13.31
CA ARG A 248 -17.69 -0.85 -13.40
C ARG A 248 -17.17 0.56 -13.06
N TYR A 249 -16.12 0.64 -12.25
CA TYR A 249 -15.61 1.89 -11.69
C TYR A 249 -14.06 1.91 -11.68
N PRO A 250 -13.44 3.11 -11.64
CA PRO A 250 -12.01 3.24 -11.38
C PRO A 250 -11.74 2.98 -9.90
N VAL A 251 -11.65 1.70 -9.54
CA VAL A 251 -11.43 1.23 -8.18
C VAL A 251 -10.35 0.17 -8.12
N PHE A 252 -9.58 0.16 -7.04
CA PHE A 252 -8.65 -0.90 -6.68
C PHE A 252 -8.66 -1.11 -5.16
N ASN A 253 -8.12 -2.23 -4.70
CA ASN A 253 -7.95 -2.51 -3.27
C ASN A 253 -6.45 -2.59 -2.94
N ASP A 254 -5.98 -1.79 -2.01
CA ASP A 254 -4.54 -1.72 -1.70
C ASP A 254 -4.04 -2.98 -0.97
N ASP A 255 -4.84 -3.56 -0.10
CA ASP A 255 -4.48 -4.76 0.66
C ASP A 255 -4.29 -5.98 -0.25
N ILE A 256 -5.06 -6.07 -1.33
CA ILE A 256 -5.00 -7.16 -2.31
C ILE A 256 -3.99 -6.83 -3.41
N GLN A 257 -4.18 -5.71 -4.10
CA GLN A 257 -3.43 -5.37 -5.31
C GLN A 257 -2.14 -4.62 -4.99
N GLY A 258 -2.17 -3.67 -4.05
CA GLY A 258 -0.98 -2.92 -3.62
C GLY A 258 0.05 -3.80 -2.93
N THR A 259 -0.38 -4.65 -1.99
CA THR A 259 0.48 -5.64 -1.31
C THR A 259 1.06 -6.63 -2.30
N GLY A 260 0.23 -7.14 -3.21
CA GLY A 260 0.67 -8.00 -4.29
C GLY A 260 1.77 -7.38 -5.13
N ALA A 261 1.58 -6.12 -5.56
CA ALA A 261 2.51 -5.40 -6.40
C ALA A 261 3.84 -5.09 -5.71
N VAL A 262 3.83 -4.71 -4.43
CA VAL A 262 5.10 -4.43 -3.74
C VAL A 262 5.89 -5.72 -3.52
N VAL A 263 5.22 -6.82 -3.14
CA VAL A 263 5.90 -8.12 -2.96
C VAL A 263 6.45 -8.63 -4.29
N LEU A 264 5.69 -8.53 -5.38
CA LEU A 264 6.13 -8.88 -6.72
C LEU A 264 7.38 -8.08 -7.13
N SER A 265 7.40 -6.77 -6.84
CA SER A 265 8.55 -5.91 -7.12
C SER A 265 9.82 -6.38 -6.39
N GLY A 266 9.75 -6.56 -5.07
CA GLY A 266 10.89 -7.00 -4.29
C GLY A 266 11.34 -8.41 -4.69
N PHE A 267 10.38 -9.29 -4.99
CA PHE A 267 10.68 -10.63 -5.48
C PHE A 267 11.39 -10.61 -6.83
N PHE A 268 11.00 -9.73 -7.76
CA PHE A 268 11.69 -9.57 -9.04
C PHE A 268 13.18 -9.22 -8.87
N ASN A 269 13.49 -8.27 -7.99
CA ASN A 269 14.86 -7.87 -7.72
C ASN A 269 15.63 -8.99 -7.00
N ALA A 270 15.02 -9.64 -6.01
CA ALA A 270 15.63 -10.76 -5.31
C ALA A 270 15.90 -11.95 -6.24
N ALA A 271 14.95 -12.28 -7.11
CA ALA A 271 15.10 -13.34 -8.10
C ALA A 271 16.23 -13.03 -9.09
N LYS A 272 16.33 -11.79 -9.59
CA LYS A 272 17.45 -11.36 -10.46
C LYS A 272 18.81 -11.56 -9.78
N LEU A 273 18.95 -11.14 -8.52
CA LEU A 273 20.20 -11.31 -7.75
C LEU A 273 20.51 -12.80 -7.50
N SER A 274 19.50 -13.58 -7.13
CA SER A 274 19.64 -15.02 -6.86
C SER A 274 19.98 -15.83 -8.11
N SER A 275 19.35 -15.51 -9.25
CA SER A 275 19.67 -16.05 -10.57
C SER A 275 21.07 -15.66 -11.02
N ALA A 276 21.48 -14.41 -10.84
CA ALA A 276 22.81 -13.94 -11.22
C ALA A 276 23.93 -14.67 -10.46
N ALA A 277 23.74 -14.92 -9.15
CA ALA A 277 24.67 -15.70 -8.35
C ALA A 277 24.72 -17.17 -8.81
N SER A 278 23.56 -17.81 -8.90
CA SER A 278 23.49 -19.26 -9.16
C SER A 278 23.65 -19.69 -10.61
N GLY A 279 23.59 -18.75 -11.57
CA GLY A 279 23.55 -19.04 -13.01
C GLY A 279 22.23 -19.66 -13.50
N ARG A 280 21.19 -19.76 -12.65
CA ARG A 280 19.89 -20.34 -12.99
C ARG A 280 18.97 -19.31 -13.66
N PRO A 281 18.16 -19.68 -14.66
CA PRO A 281 17.20 -18.76 -15.28
C PRO A 281 16.09 -18.37 -14.30
N LEU A 282 15.46 -17.20 -14.51
CA LEU A 282 14.37 -16.71 -13.67
C LEU A 282 13.15 -17.67 -13.64
N SER A 283 12.93 -18.41 -14.73
CA SER A 283 11.89 -19.44 -14.81
C SER A 283 12.09 -20.61 -13.85
N ASP A 284 13.31 -20.80 -13.31
CA ASP A 284 13.64 -21.95 -12.45
C ASP A 284 13.32 -21.72 -10.98
N HIS A 285 12.94 -20.50 -10.59
CA HIS A 285 12.53 -20.22 -9.22
C HIS A 285 11.38 -21.13 -8.77
N ARG A 286 11.41 -21.49 -7.48
CA ARG A 286 10.36 -22.24 -6.77
C ARG A 286 10.09 -21.52 -5.47
N ILE A 287 8.82 -21.20 -5.22
CA ILE A 287 8.41 -20.37 -4.09
C ILE A 287 7.63 -21.22 -3.11
N LEU A 288 8.13 -21.32 -1.88
CA LEU A 288 7.45 -22.00 -0.77
C LEU A 288 6.84 -20.96 0.17
N PHE A 289 5.52 -20.99 0.31
CA PHE A 289 4.76 -20.18 1.23
C PHE A 289 4.48 -20.92 2.53
N LEU A 290 4.81 -20.31 3.66
CA LEU A 290 4.31 -20.70 4.97
C LEU A 290 3.16 -19.78 5.36
N GLY A 291 1.94 -20.31 5.28
CA GLY A 291 0.70 -19.55 5.43
C GLY A 291 -0.14 -19.62 4.17
N ALA A 292 -1.26 -20.35 4.24
CA ALA A 292 -2.21 -20.51 3.15
C ALA A 292 -3.59 -19.91 3.46
N GLY A 293 -3.62 -18.87 4.30
CA GLY A 293 -4.79 -18.02 4.45
C GLY A 293 -4.99 -17.14 3.22
N SER A 294 -6.01 -16.29 3.26
CA SER A 294 -6.34 -15.37 2.17
C SER A 294 -5.19 -14.46 1.74
N ALA A 295 -4.40 -13.93 2.69
CA ALA A 295 -3.22 -13.12 2.39
C ALA A 295 -2.13 -13.94 1.68
N GLY A 296 -1.84 -15.15 2.19
CA GLY A 296 -0.90 -16.10 1.58
C GLY A 296 -1.25 -16.45 0.15
N VAL A 297 -2.51 -16.85 -0.08
CA VAL A 297 -3.04 -17.15 -1.41
C VAL A 297 -3.05 -15.92 -2.31
N GLY A 298 -3.45 -14.75 -1.80
CA GLY A 298 -3.46 -13.51 -2.57
C GLY A 298 -2.07 -13.13 -3.08
N VAL A 299 -1.06 -13.16 -2.22
CA VAL A 299 0.33 -12.90 -2.61
C VAL A 299 0.85 -13.99 -3.56
N ALA A 300 0.53 -15.26 -3.33
CA ALA A 300 0.88 -16.36 -4.22
C ALA A 300 0.29 -16.15 -5.64
N MET A 301 -0.99 -15.73 -5.74
CA MET A 301 -1.60 -15.40 -7.03
C MET A 301 -0.86 -14.28 -7.75
N GLN A 302 -0.43 -13.27 -7.02
CA GLN A 302 0.31 -12.13 -7.58
C GLN A 302 1.72 -12.53 -8.04
N LEU A 303 2.39 -13.42 -7.30
CA LEU A 303 3.69 -13.96 -7.72
C LEU A 303 3.61 -14.91 -8.93
N MET A 304 2.43 -15.37 -9.34
CA MET A 304 2.30 -16.05 -10.64
C MET A 304 2.67 -15.13 -11.80
N SER A 305 2.43 -13.82 -11.69
CA SER A 305 2.79 -12.84 -12.73
C SER A 305 4.29 -12.83 -13.00
N PHE A 306 5.14 -13.04 -11.98
CA PHE A 306 6.59 -13.18 -12.17
C PHE A 306 6.92 -14.26 -13.20
N PHE A 307 6.32 -15.45 -13.06
CA PHE A 307 6.57 -16.57 -13.97
C PHE A 307 5.95 -16.36 -15.34
N LYS A 308 4.74 -15.79 -15.41
CA LYS A 308 4.07 -15.49 -16.68
C LYS A 308 4.85 -14.48 -17.53
N LEU A 309 5.49 -13.50 -16.88
CA LEU A 309 6.39 -12.55 -17.55
C LEU A 309 7.64 -13.22 -18.14
N GLN A 310 8.02 -14.41 -17.65
CA GLN A 310 9.07 -15.24 -18.25
C GLN A 310 8.56 -16.21 -19.32
N GLY A 311 7.29 -16.05 -19.74
CA GLY A 311 6.68 -16.85 -20.81
C GLY A 311 6.03 -18.15 -20.34
N LEU A 312 5.95 -18.42 -19.03
CA LEU A 312 5.25 -19.59 -18.52
C LEU A 312 3.72 -19.41 -18.65
N THR A 313 3.03 -20.51 -18.95
CA THR A 313 1.57 -20.58 -18.86
C THR A 313 1.11 -20.44 -17.41
N GLU A 314 -0.18 -20.17 -17.19
CA GLU A 314 -0.75 -20.09 -15.85
C GLU A 314 -0.56 -21.39 -15.06
N ALA A 315 -0.76 -22.55 -15.71
CA ALA A 315 -0.56 -23.86 -15.08
C ALA A 315 0.91 -24.08 -14.68
N GLU A 316 1.86 -23.70 -15.54
CA GLU A 316 3.29 -23.81 -15.23
C GLU A 316 3.71 -22.86 -14.11
N ALA A 317 3.24 -21.61 -14.14
CA ALA A 317 3.48 -20.61 -13.09
C ALA A 317 2.95 -21.10 -11.74
N ARG A 318 1.72 -21.60 -11.71
CA ARG A 318 1.09 -22.19 -10.53
C ARG A 318 1.91 -23.37 -10.01
N ASN A 319 2.44 -24.21 -10.89
CA ASN A 319 3.29 -25.34 -10.52
C ASN A 319 4.65 -24.95 -9.92
N ARG A 320 5.06 -23.67 -10.00
CA ARG A 320 6.26 -23.16 -9.31
C ARG A 320 6.02 -22.71 -7.87
N ILE A 321 4.76 -22.66 -7.43
CA ILE A 321 4.36 -22.17 -6.11
C ILE A 321 3.81 -23.31 -5.25
N TYR A 322 4.24 -23.36 -3.99
CA TYR A 322 3.89 -24.36 -3.00
C TYR A 322 3.39 -23.66 -1.74
N LEU A 323 2.27 -24.12 -1.17
CA LEU A 323 1.69 -23.55 0.05
C LEU A 323 1.70 -24.57 1.18
N VAL A 324 1.97 -24.08 2.38
CA VAL A 324 1.94 -24.82 3.65
C VAL A 324 0.97 -24.13 4.59
N ASP A 325 0.14 -24.92 5.28
CA ASP A 325 -0.73 -24.42 6.34
C ASP A 325 -0.50 -25.18 7.66
N SER A 326 -1.40 -25.01 8.63
CA SER A 326 -1.29 -25.64 9.95
C SER A 326 -1.31 -27.17 9.93
N GLN A 327 -1.69 -27.82 8.82
CA GLN A 327 -1.61 -29.28 8.68
C GLN A 327 -0.60 -29.70 7.59
N GLY A 328 0.33 -28.80 7.23
CA GLY A 328 1.46 -29.11 6.35
C GLY A 328 1.28 -28.69 4.90
N LEU A 329 2.02 -29.33 3.99
CA LEU A 329 1.98 -29.08 2.56
C LEU A 329 0.55 -29.25 2.00
N ILE A 330 0.13 -28.39 1.08
CA ILE A 330 -1.19 -28.48 0.43
C ILE A 330 -1.08 -29.31 -0.86
N PHE A 331 -1.84 -30.40 -0.93
CA PHE A 331 -1.86 -31.32 -2.07
C PHE A 331 -3.21 -32.03 -2.19
N ASP A 332 -3.54 -32.52 -3.39
CA ASP A 332 -4.91 -32.95 -3.73
C ASP A 332 -5.36 -34.14 -2.88
N ALA A 333 -4.46 -35.10 -2.65
CA ALA A 333 -4.73 -36.31 -1.89
C ALA A 333 -4.82 -36.08 -0.37
N ARG A 334 -4.61 -34.85 0.12
CA ARG A 334 -4.63 -34.51 1.55
C ARG A 334 -6.04 -34.52 2.16
N GLY A 335 -7.08 -34.44 1.33
CA GLY A 335 -8.48 -34.44 1.74
C GLY A 335 -9.13 -33.04 1.75
N PRO A 336 -10.25 -32.86 2.47
CA PRO A 336 -11.02 -31.61 2.42
C PRO A 336 -10.21 -30.39 2.86
N MET A 337 -10.28 -29.31 2.08
CA MET A 337 -9.64 -28.03 2.38
C MET A 337 -10.52 -26.86 1.94
N ALA A 338 -10.27 -25.68 2.49
CA ALA A 338 -10.98 -24.45 2.13
C ALA A 338 -10.80 -24.11 0.63
N GLU A 339 -11.83 -23.54 0.01
CA GLU A 339 -11.89 -23.32 -1.45
C GLU A 339 -10.68 -22.52 -1.98
N HIS A 340 -10.29 -21.46 -1.27
CA HIS A 340 -9.16 -20.61 -1.65
C HIS A 340 -7.81 -21.35 -1.70
N LYS A 341 -7.67 -22.50 -1.03
CA LYS A 341 -6.42 -23.29 -1.03
C LYS A 341 -6.32 -24.21 -2.24
N LYS A 342 -7.47 -24.65 -2.77
CA LYS A 342 -7.54 -25.67 -3.83
C LYS A 342 -6.79 -25.26 -5.08
N TYR A 343 -6.79 -23.97 -5.41
CA TYR A 343 -6.12 -23.46 -6.60
C TYR A 343 -4.62 -23.79 -6.62
N PHE A 344 -3.92 -23.70 -5.48
CA PHE A 344 -2.49 -24.04 -5.36
C PHE A 344 -2.21 -25.45 -4.84
N SER A 345 -3.22 -26.30 -4.78
CA SER A 345 -3.06 -27.67 -4.35
C SER A 345 -2.20 -28.45 -5.35
N ARG A 346 -1.24 -29.21 -4.82
CA ARG A 346 -0.30 -30.02 -5.61
C ARG A 346 -0.94 -31.32 -6.07
N ALA A 347 -1.10 -31.46 -7.38
CA ALA A 347 -1.49 -32.71 -8.03
C ALA A 347 -0.30 -33.67 -8.21
N ASP A 348 0.93 -33.15 -8.16
CA ASP A 348 2.18 -33.88 -8.39
C ASP A 348 2.77 -34.51 -7.12
N TYR A 349 2.05 -34.48 -5.99
CA TYR A 349 2.45 -35.08 -4.72
C TYR A 349 1.41 -36.09 -4.21
N SER A 350 1.85 -37.33 -4.00
CA SER A 350 1.02 -38.44 -3.51
C SER A 350 1.61 -39.15 -2.27
N GLY A 351 2.58 -38.53 -1.61
CA GLY A 351 3.23 -39.07 -0.42
C GLY A 351 2.42 -38.85 0.87
N PRO A 352 2.95 -39.30 2.03
CA PRO A 352 2.32 -39.04 3.32
C PRO A 352 2.31 -37.53 3.64
N PRO A 353 1.37 -37.02 4.46
CA PRO A 353 1.36 -35.62 4.85
C PRO A 353 2.71 -35.16 5.42
N MET A 354 3.30 -34.13 4.81
CA MET A 354 4.51 -33.47 5.31
C MET A 354 4.13 -32.25 6.14
N THR A 355 4.46 -32.24 7.43
CA THR A 355 4.14 -31.14 8.36
C THR A 355 5.35 -30.38 8.85
N ASN A 356 6.53 -31.01 8.84
CA ASN A 356 7.78 -30.38 9.23
C ASN A 356 8.31 -29.48 8.10
N LEU A 357 8.64 -28.23 8.42
CA LEU A 357 9.08 -27.25 7.41
C LEU A 357 10.39 -27.65 6.73
N THR A 358 11.37 -28.21 7.44
CA THR A 358 12.64 -28.63 6.84
C THR A 358 12.45 -29.81 5.89
N ASP A 359 11.57 -30.75 6.22
CA ASP A 359 11.24 -31.87 5.31
C ASP A 359 10.58 -31.36 4.02
N ILE A 360 9.69 -30.36 4.16
CA ILE A 360 9.05 -29.72 3.00
C ILE A 360 10.08 -28.94 2.17
N ILE A 361 11.01 -28.22 2.79
CA ILE A 361 12.09 -27.51 2.09
C ILE A 361 12.98 -28.50 1.33
N ASP A 362 13.35 -29.64 1.93
CA ASP A 362 14.15 -30.65 1.24
C ASP A 362 13.40 -31.28 0.06
N HIS A 363 12.09 -31.54 0.21
CA HIS A 363 11.26 -32.04 -0.88
C HIS A 363 11.09 -31.03 -2.03
N VAL A 364 10.70 -29.79 -1.70
CA VAL A 364 10.37 -28.75 -2.67
C VAL A 364 11.63 -28.17 -3.31
N ARG A 365 12.75 -28.13 -2.57
CA ARG A 365 13.99 -27.45 -2.94
C ARG A 365 13.74 -25.99 -3.38
N PRO A 366 13.04 -25.18 -2.56
CA PRO A 366 12.64 -23.83 -2.97
C PRO A 366 13.85 -22.90 -3.09
N THR A 367 13.74 -21.90 -3.96
CA THR A 367 14.68 -20.78 -4.04
C THR A 367 14.24 -19.59 -3.19
N ALA A 368 12.95 -19.55 -2.84
CA ALA A 368 12.36 -18.54 -1.99
C ALA A 368 11.43 -19.12 -0.93
N LEU A 369 11.54 -18.59 0.28
CA LEU A 369 10.68 -18.90 1.42
C LEU A 369 9.91 -17.64 1.83
N VAL A 370 8.58 -17.67 1.74
CA VAL A 370 7.71 -16.51 1.97
C VAL A 370 6.75 -16.78 3.13
N GLY A 371 6.72 -15.89 4.12
CA GLY A 371 6.02 -16.08 5.39
C GLY A 371 4.80 -15.18 5.49
N LEU A 372 3.62 -15.79 5.60
CA LEU A 372 2.33 -15.14 5.80
C LEU A 372 1.49 -15.96 6.80
N SER A 373 2.17 -16.49 7.82
CA SER A 373 1.63 -17.43 8.81
C SER A 373 1.19 -16.77 10.10
N THR A 374 1.68 -15.56 10.40
CA THR A 374 1.57 -14.87 11.69
C THR A 374 2.17 -15.61 12.88
N ILE A 375 3.06 -16.58 12.62
CA ILE A 375 3.74 -17.38 13.65
C ILE A 375 5.16 -16.85 13.81
N LYS A 376 5.44 -16.24 14.96
CA LYS A 376 6.77 -15.71 15.27
C LYS A 376 7.82 -16.83 15.24
N GLY A 377 8.94 -16.59 14.56
CA GLY A 377 10.08 -17.52 14.55
C GLY A 377 9.81 -18.82 13.80
N ALA A 378 8.79 -18.85 12.93
CA ALA A 378 8.45 -20.04 12.15
C ALA A 378 9.53 -20.41 11.12
N PHE A 379 10.33 -19.44 10.68
CA PHE A 379 11.55 -19.72 9.93
C PHE A 379 12.68 -19.95 10.92
N THR A 380 12.84 -21.21 11.34
CA THR A 380 13.86 -21.60 12.31
C THR A 380 15.27 -21.51 11.71
N GLN A 381 16.30 -21.55 12.57
CA GLN A 381 17.69 -21.59 12.14
C GLN A 381 17.94 -22.70 11.12
N GLU A 382 17.44 -23.91 11.39
CA GLU A 382 17.62 -25.06 10.50
C GLU A 382 16.98 -24.83 9.13
N ALA A 383 15.81 -24.19 9.08
CA ALA A 383 15.14 -23.86 7.82
C ALA A 383 15.93 -22.83 7.01
N VAL A 384 16.46 -21.79 7.66
CA VAL A 384 17.25 -20.73 6.99
C VAL A 384 18.61 -21.27 6.54
N GLU A 385 19.30 -22.04 7.37
CA GLU A 385 20.56 -22.70 7.01
C GLU A 385 20.35 -23.66 5.83
N MET A 386 19.27 -24.44 5.84
CA MET A 386 18.91 -25.32 4.71
C MET A 386 18.66 -24.51 3.43
N MET A 387 17.87 -23.43 3.50
CA MET A 387 17.70 -22.52 2.35
C MET A 387 19.05 -22.00 1.83
N ALA A 388 19.96 -21.66 2.73
CA ALA A 388 21.29 -21.16 2.41
C ALA A 388 22.26 -22.24 1.89
N THR A 389 22.03 -23.52 2.21
CA THR A 389 22.72 -24.67 1.60
C THR A 389 22.22 -24.93 0.19
N LEU A 390 20.90 -24.79 -0.04
CA LEU A 390 20.25 -25.06 -1.33
C LEU A 390 20.51 -23.98 -2.38
N ASN A 391 20.72 -22.74 -1.92
CA ASN A 391 20.76 -21.56 -2.75
C ASN A 391 21.95 -20.69 -2.38
N GLU A 392 22.68 -20.23 -3.40
CA GLU A 392 23.83 -19.33 -3.20
C GLU A 392 23.42 -17.99 -2.58
N ARG A 393 22.29 -17.44 -3.01
CA ARG A 393 21.63 -16.28 -2.41
C ARG A 393 20.17 -16.66 -2.11
N PRO A 394 19.84 -17.15 -0.90
CA PRO A 394 18.48 -17.57 -0.56
C PRO A 394 17.56 -16.35 -0.41
N ILE A 395 16.34 -16.46 -0.93
CA ILE A 395 15.31 -15.41 -0.78
C ILE A 395 14.44 -15.77 0.42
N ILE A 396 14.39 -14.89 1.43
CA ILE A 396 13.62 -15.13 2.67
C ILE A 396 12.78 -13.90 2.99
N PHE A 397 11.47 -14.02 2.81
CA PHE A 397 10.53 -12.91 2.96
C PHE A 397 9.54 -13.16 4.10
N PRO A 398 9.85 -12.77 5.36
CA PRO A 398 8.89 -12.83 6.46
C PRO A 398 7.94 -11.61 6.40
N LEU A 399 6.76 -11.80 5.83
CA LEU A 399 5.83 -10.71 5.51
C LEU A 399 4.73 -10.52 6.57
N SER A 400 4.69 -11.34 7.62
CA SER A 400 3.72 -11.18 8.70
C SER A 400 3.94 -9.89 9.49
N ASN A 401 2.84 -9.20 9.79
CA ASN A 401 2.83 -7.94 10.54
C ASN A 401 2.00 -8.07 11.82
N PRO A 402 2.31 -7.29 12.88
CA PRO A 402 3.50 -6.44 13.05
C PRO A 402 4.75 -7.28 13.39
N VAL A 403 5.92 -6.64 13.59
CA VAL A 403 7.23 -7.28 13.88
C VAL A 403 7.14 -8.50 14.81
N ARG A 404 6.35 -8.42 15.90
CA ARG A 404 6.18 -9.53 16.86
C ARG A 404 5.57 -10.82 16.29
N LEU A 405 5.02 -10.77 15.08
CA LEU A 405 4.44 -11.91 14.34
C LEU A 405 5.30 -12.30 13.13
N SER A 406 6.44 -11.63 12.90
CA SER A 406 7.37 -11.93 11.81
C SER A 406 7.93 -13.35 11.92
N GLU A 407 7.95 -14.09 10.82
CA GLU A 407 8.46 -15.46 10.79
C GLU A 407 9.97 -15.54 11.08
N CYS A 408 10.71 -14.48 10.78
CA CYS A 408 12.15 -14.39 10.97
C CYS A 408 12.55 -12.93 11.29
N GLU A 409 13.52 -12.76 12.19
CA GLU A 409 14.18 -11.47 12.41
C GLU A 409 15.26 -11.27 11.34
N PHE A 410 15.55 -10.03 10.95
CA PHE A 410 16.56 -9.77 9.91
C PHE A 410 17.97 -10.22 10.34
N GLN A 411 18.32 -9.98 11.61
CA GLN A 411 19.60 -10.38 12.18
C GLN A 411 19.80 -11.90 12.09
N ASP A 412 18.81 -12.67 12.53
CA ASP A 412 18.83 -14.12 12.47
C ASP A 412 19.01 -14.62 11.03
N ALA A 413 18.24 -14.05 10.08
CA ALA A 413 18.34 -14.42 8.67
C ALA A 413 19.74 -14.17 8.09
N VAL A 414 20.39 -13.08 8.47
CA VAL A 414 21.76 -12.76 8.05
C VAL A 414 22.77 -13.70 8.68
N GLU A 415 22.70 -13.94 9.99
CA GLU A 415 23.64 -14.81 10.70
C GLU A 415 23.55 -16.25 10.17
N TRP A 416 22.35 -16.81 10.07
CA TRP A 416 22.10 -18.19 9.65
C TRP A 416 22.38 -18.42 8.15
N SER A 417 22.29 -17.36 7.32
CA SER A 417 22.66 -17.44 5.89
C SER A 417 24.11 -17.07 5.60
N ARG A 418 24.87 -16.61 6.61
CA ARG A 418 26.22 -16.04 6.49
C ARG A 418 26.28 -14.82 5.56
N GLY A 419 25.34 -13.89 5.74
CA GLY A 419 25.27 -12.63 4.99
C GLY A 419 24.77 -12.75 3.54
N ARG A 420 24.31 -13.93 3.10
CA ARG A 420 23.90 -14.17 1.70
C ARG A 420 22.41 -13.96 1.44
N VAL A 421 21.60 -13.85 2.48
CA VAL A 421 20.15 -13.71 2.37
C VAL A 421 19.74 -12.48 1.55
N LEU A 422 18.71 -12.66 0.72
CA LEU A 422 17.95 -11.59 0.11
C LEU A 422 16.65 -11.44 0.90
N PHE A 423 16.60 -10.41 1.74
CA PHE A 423 15.58 -10.28 2.78
C PHE A 423 14.61 -9.12 2.49
N ALA A 424 13.32 -9.40 2.54
CA ALA A 424 12.27 -8.38 2.53
C ALA A 424 11.16 -8.71 3.52
N SER A 425 10.69 -7.73 4.27
CA SER A 425 9.71 -7.92 5.32
C SER A 425 8.55 -6.93 5.21
N GLY A 426 7.42 -7.23 5.87
CA GLY A 426 6.29 -6.30 5.94
C GLY A 426 6.52 -5.15 6.93
N SER A 427 7.23 -5.44 8.02
CA SER A 427 7.54 -4.49 9.10
C SER A 427 8.99 -4.00 9.00
N PRO A 428 9.33 -2.81 9.51
CA PRO A 428 10.69 -2.30 9.44
C PRO A 428 11.63 -3.07 10.40
N PHE A 429 12.86 -3.30 9.95
CA PHE A 429 13.99 -3.80 10.75
C PHE A 429 15.18 -2.84 10.62
N PRO A 430 16.06 -2.76 11.64
CA PRO A 430 17.29 -1.98 11.53
C PRO A 430 18.26 -2.61 10.52
N GLU A 431 19.10 -1.77 9.92
CA GLU A 431 20.30 -2.22 9.20
C GLU A 431 21.30 -2.88 10.16
N ILE A 432 22.13 -3.78 9.64
CA ILE A 432 23.15 -4.47 10.44
C ILE A 432 24.48 -4.53 9.71
N GLU A 433 25.57 -4.36 10.47
CA GLU A 433 26.92 -4.59 9.97
C GLU A 433 27.27 -6.07 10.08
N TYR A 434 27.69 -6.67 8.97
CA TYR A 434 28.12 -8.06 8.90
C TYR A 434 29.38 -8.18 8.03
N ASP A 435 30.45 -8.72 8.59
CA ASP A 435 31.75 -8.90 7.92
C ASP A 435 32.28 -7.63 7.22
N GLY A 436 32.18 -6.49 7.93
CA GLY A 436 32.63 -5.18 7.44
C GLY A 436 31.76 -4.56 6.35
N ARG A 437 30.56 -5.10 6.10
CA ARG A 437 29.56 -4.55 5.16
C ARG A 437 28.26 -4.24 5.88
N MET A 438 27.65 -3.10 5.56
CA MET A 438 26.30 -2.78 6.03
C MET A 438 25.26 -3.47 5.16
N LEU A 439 24.36 -4.24 5.76
CA LEU A 439 23.25 -4.93 5.11
C LEU A 439 21.93 -4.27 5.50
N TYR A 440 21.06 -4.11 4.51
CA TYR A 440 19.79 -3.39 4.66
C TYR A 440 18.61 -4.34 4.43
N PRO A 441 17.64 -4.41 5.35
CA PRO A 441 16.44 -5.19 5.13
C PRO A 441 15.52 -4.47 4.13
N GLY A 442 15.03 -5.19 3.13
CA GLY A 442 13.95 -4.67 2.29
C GLY A 442 12.66 -4.52 3.11
N GLN A 443 11.90 -3.46 2.86
CA GLN A 443 10.54 -3.30 3.41
C GLN A 443 9.52 -3.28 2.27
N GLY A 444 8.78 -4.38 2.14
CA GLY A 444 7.71 -4.54 1.16
C GLY A 444 6.43 -3.83 1.58
N ASN A 445 6.47 -2.49 1.63
CA ASN A 445 5.32 -1.68 2.01
C ASN A 445 4.64 -1.02 0.80
N ASN A 446 3.32 -1.14 0.72
CA ASN A 446 2.48 -0.64 -0.37
C ASN A 446 2.62 0.86 -0.62
N MET A 447 3.18 1.64 0.32
CA MET A 447 3.51 3.06 0.11
C MET A 447 4.41 3.32 -1.10
N TYR A 448 5.16 2.32 -1.58
CA TYR A 448 5.90 2.44 -2.84
C TYR A 448 5.03 2.30 -4.10
N ILE A 449 3.83 1.73 -3.97
CA ILE A 449 2.94 1.40 -5.09
C ILE A 449 1.80 2.39 -5.20
N PHE A 450 0.95 2.48 -4.17
CA PHE A 450 -0.32 3.21 -4.28
C PHE A 450 -0.14 4.67 -4.70
N PRO A 451 0.89 5.44 -4.26
CA PRO A 451 1.04 6.83 -4.69
C PRO A 451 1.24 6.96 -6.19
N GLY A 452 2.16 6.17 -6.77
CA GLY A 452 2.44 6.17 -8.20
C GLY A 452 1.29 5.61 -9.03
N LEU A 453 0.67 4.50 -8.58
CA LEU A 453 -0.51 3.91 -9.22
C LEU A 453 -1.68 4.90 -9.28
N GLY A 454 -1.96 5.58 -8.16
CA GLY A 454 -3.03 6.57 -8.10
C GLY A 454 -2.70 7.83 -8.91
N LEU A 455 -1.46 8.33 -8.86
CA LEU A 455 -1.03 9.47 -9.68
C LEU A 455 -1.21 9.19 -11.17
N GLY A 456 -0.72 8.04 -11.65
CA GLY A 456 -0.87 7.64 -13.05
C GLY A 456 -2.33 7.54 -13.47
N SER A 457 -3.14 6.84 -12.66
CA SER A 457 -4.58 6.66 -12.89
C SER A 457 -5.36 7.98 -12.93
N ILE A 458 -5.02 8.94 -12.06
CA ILE A 458 -5.63 10.27 -12.02
C ILE A 458 -5.22 11.09 -13.24
N LEU A 459 -3.94 11.10 -13.59
CA LEU A 459 -3.42 11.91 -14.69
C LEU A 459 -3.93 11.44 -16.05
N CYS A 460 -4.08 10.13 -16.27
CA CYS A 460 -4.72 9.62 -17.48
C CYS A 460 -6.26 9.60 -17.43
N ASN A 461 -6.85 9.98 -16.29
CA ASN A 461 -8.29 9.93 -16.02
C ASN A 461 -8.86 8.55 -16.38
N THR A 462 -8.28 7.49 -15.80
CA THR A 462 -8.65 6.11 -16.16
C THR A 462 -10.13 5.81 -15.89
N SER A 463 -10.70 4.95 -16.72
CA SER A 463 -12.05 4.41 -16.53
C SER A 463 -12.11 3.20 -15.60
N ALA A 464 -11.00 2.45 -15.49
CA ALA A 464 -10.84 1.28 -14.63
C ALA A 464 -9.36 1.13 -14.23
N VAL A 465 -9.09 0.45 -13.10
CA VAL A 465 -7.73 0.01 -12.75
C VAL A 465 -7.58 -1.46 -13.10
N THR A 466 -6.81 -1.77 -14.15
CA THR A 466 -6.62 -3.15 -14.61
C THR A 466 -5.49 -3.85 -13.85
N ASP A 467 -5.50 -5.18 -13.80
CA ASP A 467 -4.38 -5.96 -13.20
C ASP A 467 -3.05 -5.64 -13.89
N SER A 468 -3.12 -5.40 -15.19
CA SER A 468 -2.02 -4.95 -16.02
C SER A 468 -1.43 -3.61 -15.54
N MET A 469 -2.25 -2.63 -15.14
CA MET A 469 -1.76 -1.38 -14.56
C MET A 469 -1.09 -1.60 -13.19
N VAL A 470 -1.64 -2.51 -12.38
CA VAL A 470 -1.04 -2.91 -11.10
C VAL A 470 0.31 -3.59 -11.32
N GLU A 471 0.41 -4.52 -12.27
CA GLU A 471 1.66 -5.16 -12.66
C GLU A 471 2.69 -4.13 -13.17
N ALA A 472 2.26 -3.17 -14.00
CA ALA A 472 3.13 -2.09 -14.47
C ALA A 472 3.68 -1.24 -13.32
N SER A 473 2.91 -1.06 -12.24
CA SER A 473 3.39 -0.36 -11.03
C SER A 473 4.44 -1.17 -10.27
N SER A 474 4.25 -2.49 -10.15
CA SER A 474 5.24 -3.41 -9.57
C SER A 474 6.55 -3.39 -10.36
N LEU A 475 6.47 -3.52 -11.69
CA LEU A 475 7.67 -3.51 -12.54
C LEU A 475 8.35 -2.14 -12.53
N GLY A 476 7.56 -1.06 -12.48
CA GLY A 476 8.09 0.30 -12.31
C GLY A 476 8.90 0.44 -11.03
N LEU A 477 8.39 -0.06 -9.90
CA LEU A 477 9.13 -0.06 -8.64
C LEU A 477 10.43 -0.89 -8.74
N ALA A 478 10.36 -2.10 -9.30
CA ALA A 478 11.52 -2.99 -9.43
C ALA A 478 12.65 -2.35 -10.25
N ASP A 479 12.27 -1.62 -11.30
CA ASP A 479 13.21 -0.95 -12.20
C ASP A 479 13.70 0.42 -11.69
N SER A 480 13.21 0.92 -10.54
CA SER A 480 13.54 2.24 -10.00
C SER A 480 14.84 2.32 -9.19
N LEU A 481 15.52 1.17 -8.98
CA LEU A 481 16.80 1.12 -8.29
C LEU A 481 17.90 1.84 -9.09
N THR A 482 18.60 2.74 -8.43
CA THR A 482 19.86 3.35 -8.91
C THR A 482 21.01 2.35 -8.90
N GLU A 483 22.12 2.70 -9.55
CA GLU A 483 23.31 1.86 -9.55
C GLU A 483 23.85 1.62 -8.14
N GLU A 484 23.95 2.66 -7.30
CA GLU A 484 24.41 2.54 -5.91
C GLU A 484 23.52 1.59 -5.08
N GLU A 485 22.19 1.69 -5.25
CA GLU A 485 21.25 0.81 -4.56
C GLU A 485 21.35 -0.64 -5.06
N ARG A 486 21.67 -0.86 -6.34
CA ARG A 486 21.93 -2.19 -6.91
C ARG A 486 23.24 -2.78 -6.40
N GLU A 487 24.30 -1.98 -6.34
CA GLU A 487 25.61 -2.38 -5.78
C GLU A 487 25.49 -2.72 -4.29
N SER A 488 24.52 -2.12 -3.59
CA SER A 488 24.18 -2.40 -2.19
C SER A 488 23.20 -3.58 -2.03
N ASP A 489 22.88 -4.31 -3.10
CA ASP A 489 21.92 -5.42 -3.14
C ASP A 489 20.52 -5.07 -2.58
N LEU A 490 20.09 -3.80 -2.69
CA LEU A 490 18.77 -3.40 -2.21
C LEU A 490 17.66 -4.02 -3.07
N LEU A 491 16.62 -4.52 -2.41
CA LEU A 491 15.43 -5.06 -3.09
C LEU A 491 14.42 -3.97 -3.45
N TYR A 492 14.45 -2.86 -2.72
CA TYR A 492 13.60 -1.69 -2.91
C TYR A 492 14.45 -0.42 -2.87
N PRO A 493 14.08 0.63 -3.61
CA PRO A 493 14.81 1.89 -3.60
C PRO A 493 14.65 2.61 -2.25
N ARG A 494 15.54 3.56 -1.98
CA ARG A 494 15.51 4.37 -0.75
C ARG A 494 14.25 5.24 -0.68
N LEU A 495 13.64 5.33 0.51
CA LEU A 495 12.36 6.02 0.73
C LEU A 495 12.44 7.52 0.40
N GLU A 496 13.60 8.14 0.57
CA GLU A 496 13.83 9.56 0.29
C GLU A 496 13.55 9.92 -1.18
N ARG A 497 13.62 8.93 -2.08
CA ARG A 497 13.33 9.06 -3.52
C ARG A 497 11.87 8.79 -3.88
N ILE A 498 10.96 8.62 -2.92
CA ILE A 498 9.58 8.18 -3.16
C ILE A 498 8.82 9.00 -4.22
N ARG A 499 9.13 10.30 -4.35
CA ARG A 499 8.53 11.18 -5.36
C ARG A 499 9.01 10.89 -6.77
N GLU A 500 10.30 10.67 -6.93
CA GLU A 500 10.91 10.25 -8.20
C GLU A 500 10.33 8.89 -8.63
N ILE A 501 10.32 7.93 -7.69
CA ILE A 501 9.77 6.58 -7.88
C ILE A 501 8.29 6.64 -8.28
N SER A 502 7.49 7.43 -7.57
CA SER A 502 6.06 7.58 -7.85
C SER A 502 5.81 8.18 -9.24
N ALA A 503 6.63 9.14 -9.68
CA ALA A 503 6.52 9.71 -11.02
C ALA A 503 6.88 8.70 -12.11
N PHE A 504 7.92 7.89 -11.89
CA PHE A 504 8.31 6.82 -12.80
C PHE A 504 7.23 5.73 -12.91
N ILE A 505 6.71 5.26 -11.77
CA ILE A 505 5.58 4.32 -11.70
C ILE A 505 4.36 4.89 -12.42
N ALA A 506 3.98 6.15 -12.15
CA ALA A 506 2.84 6.80 -12.77
C ALA A 506 2.97 6.83 -14.30
N THR A 507 4.18 7.08 -14.82
CA THR A 507 4.46 7.07 -16.26
C THR A 507 4.16 5.70 -16.89
N ARG A 508 4.64 4.62 -16.26
CA ARG A 508 4.36 3.24 -16.72
C ARG A 508 2.89 2.86 -16.61
N VAL A 509 2.23 3.25 -15.53
CA VAL A 509 0.80 3.04 -15.32
C VAL A 509 -0.02 3.74 -16.40
N ILE A 510 0.32 4.98 -16.76
CA ILE A 510 -0.32 5.72 -17.86
C ILE A 510 -0.16 4.96 -19.19
N ARG A 511 1.05 4.46 -19.49
CA ARG A 511 1.28 3.66 -20.71
C ARG A 511 0.45 2.40 -20.75
N LYS A 512 0.34 1.71 -19.62
CA LYS A 512 -0.46 0.49 -19.58
C LYS A 512 -1.96 0.79 -19.69
N ALA A 513 -2.44 1.86 -19.08
CA ALA A 513 -3.81 2.34 -19.27
C ALA A 513 -4.11 2.66 -20.75
N GLN A 514 -3.14 3.26 -21.46
CA GLN A 514 -3.24 3.54 -22.90
C GLN A 514 -3.31 2.27 -23.75
N ALA A 515 -2.47 1.28 -23.45
CA ALA A 515 -2.45 0.00 -24.15
C ALA A 515 -3.75 -0.80 -23.96
N GLU A 516 -4.33 -0.73 -22.75
CA GLU A 516 -5.60 -1.38 -22.40
C GLU A 516 -6.83 -0.57 -22.86
N GLY A 517 -6.63 0.64 -23.40
CA GLY A 517 -7.71 1.52 -23.87
C GLY A 517 -8.61 2.07 -22.76
N VAL A 518 -8.13 2.09 -21.51
CA VAL A 518 -8.90 2.58 -20.34
C VAL A 518 -8.59 4.04 -19.99
N ASP A 519 -7.60 4.67 -20.63
CA ASP A 519 -7.29 6.10 -20.48
C ASP A 519 -8.32 7.00 -21.16
N ARG A 520 -8.64 8.14 -20.52
CA ARG A 520 -9.52 9.17 -21.11
C ARG A 520 -8.76 10.44 -21.51
N GLN A 521 -7.50 10.60 -21.11
CA GLN A 521 -6.63 11.71 -21.52
C GLN A 521 -5.76 11.32 -22.72
N THR A 522 -6.39 11.24 -23.89
CA THR A 522 -5.74 10.74 -25.13
C THR A 522 -4.59 11.61 -25.62
N ASP A 523 -4.50 12.88 -25.23
CA ASP A 523 -3.39 13.76 -25.62
C ASP A 523 -2.04 13.31 -25.04
N LEU A 524 -2.04 12.59 -23.91
CA LEU A 524 -0.82 12.02 -23.32
C LEU A 524 -0.21 10.91 -24.19
N ARG A 525 -0.96 10.33 -25.13
CA ARG A 525 -0.48 9.29 -26.05
C ARG A 525 0.56 9.82 -27.04
N LYS A 526 0.58 11.14 -27.27
CA LYS A 526 1.49 11.81 -28.21
C LYS A 526 2.88 12.09 -27.62
N LEU A 527 3.00 12.05 -26.29
CA LEU A 527 4.26 12.33 -25.60
C LEU A 527 5.18 11.12 -25.70
N SER A 528 6.49 11.35 -25.88
CA SER A 528 7.51 10.33 -25.62
C SER A 528 7.51 9.93 -24.14
N ASP A 529 8.20 8.86 -23.76
CA ASP A 529 8.28 8.45 -22.35
C ASP A 529 8.97 9.50 -21.48
N ASP A 530 10.03 10.14 -21.99
CA ASP A 530 10.71 11.24 -21.30
C ASP A 530 9.82 12.48 -21.17
N ASP A 531 9.07 12.82 -22.22
CA ASP A 531 8.11 13.93 -22.17
C ASP A 531 6.95 13.64 -21.22
N LEU A 532 6.48 12.39 -21.18
CA LEU A 532 5.43 11.97 -20.28
C LEU A 532 5.91 12.02 -18.83
N LEU A 533 7.13 11.55 -18.53
CA LEU A 533 7.71 11.65 -17.19
C LEU A 533 7.86 13.11 -16.77
N ARG A 534 8.39 13.99 -17.63
CA ARG A 534 8.45 15.44 -17.38
C ARG A 534 7.08 16.04 -17.15
N HIS A 535 6.07 15.61 -17.92
CA HIS A 535 4.69 16.01 -17.72
C HIS A 535 4.18 15.59 -16.34
N VAL A 536 4.36 14.32 -15.96
CA VAL A 536 3.95 13.79 -14.65
C VAL A 536 4.58 14.61 -13.52
N VAL A 537 5.91 14.80 -13.56
CA VAL A 537 6.64 15.60 -12.56
C VAL A 537 6.09 17.04 -12.49
N SER A 538 5.79 17.66 -13.63
CA SER A 538 5.21 19.02 -13.67
C SER A 538 3.81 19.12 -13.03
N LYS A 539 3.11 17.99 -12.86
CA LYS A 539 1.78 17.94 -12.22
C LYS A 539 1.85 17.62 -10.74
N MET A 540 3.01 17.25 -10.20
CA MET A 540 3.19 16.99 -8.79
C MET A 540 3.17 18.31 -8.00
N TRP A 541 2.26 18.40 -7.05
CA TRP A 541 2.12 19.53 -6.15
C TRP A 541 3.30 19.64 -5.18
N ASN A 542 3.68 20.88 -4.86
CA ASN A 542 4.65 21.21 -3.82
C ASN A 542 4.05 22.30 -2.88
N PRO A 543 4.35 22.24 -1.57
CA PRO A 543 3.82 23.16 -0.55
C PRO A 543 4.40 24.58 -0.57
#